data_AF-A0A7S1VEY8-F1
#
_entry.id   AF-A0A7S1VEY8-F1
#
_cell.length_a   1.000
_cell.length_b   1.000
_cell.length_c   1.000
_cell.angle_alpha   90.00
_cell.angle_beta   90.00
_cell.angle_gamma   90.00
#
_symmetry.space_group_name_H-M   'P 1'
#
loop_
_entity.id
_entity.type
_entity.pdbx_description
1 polymer ?
#
loop_
_entity_poly.entity_id
_entity_poly.type
_entity_poly.pdbx_seq_one_letter_code
_entity_poly.pdbx_strand_id
1 'polypeptide(L)'
;LSRLSRLSLFLTNDHSRQFSCITRDNPLFIVTSYHPTMANLLTTDQLRQVLVLTLSPDAQRRKQGEDELNRASRVTGHALVVLELLASDAVDLSVRQSAAVHFKNLVKKGWNSDSDAEDLIALTQEQRQKIRTHLVELMCVLPPAIQKQCSASIALMAASDYPDQWQSLLPDLVQRMASNDFKVVNGCLSTADSIFRSFRDVEWNDALDAKLQ
;
A
#
# COMPACT_ATOMS: atom_id res chain seq x y z
N LEU A 1 69.75 33.70 -19.97
CA LEU A 1 70.54 32.94 -18.97
C LEU A 1 69.64 31.91 -18.33
N SER A 2 70.01 30.64 -18.51
CA SER A 2 69.52 29.43 -17.82
C SER A 2 68.12 28.92 -18.21
N ARG A 3 68.02 27.97 -19.17
CA ARG A 3 68.07 26.47 -19.03
C ARG A 3 66.63 25.92 -18.92
N LEU A 4 65.99 25.48 -20.01
CA LEU A 4 66.10 24.19 -20.74
C LEU A 4 65.74 22.92 -19.94
N SER A 5 64.88 22.11 -20.58
CA SER A 5 64.62 20.65 -20.43
C SER A 5 63.58 20.23 -19.39
N ARG A 6 62.69 19.25 -19.60
CA ARG A 6 62.32 18.30 -20.69
C ARG A 6 60.99 17.65 -20.19
N LEU A 7 59.89 17.65 -20.96
CA LEU A 7 59.39 16.61 -21.88
C LEU A 7 58.87 15.30 -21.25
N SER A 8 57.64 14.92 -21.68
CA SER A 8 57.04 13.57 -21.82
C SER A 8 56.21 13.04 -20.62
N LEU A 9 55.00 12.44 -20.71
CA LEU A 9 53.94 12.20 -21.71
C LEU A 9 52.81 11.38 -20.99
N PHE A 10 51.69 11.11 -21.68
CA PHE A 10 50.52 10.22 -21.38
C PHE A 10 49.24 10.96 -20.89
N LEU A 11 48.26 11.28 -21.75
CA LEU A 11 47.20 10.46 -22.41
C LEU A 11 46.22 9.77 -21.44
N THR A 12 44.99 10.31 -21.35
CA THR A 12 43.64 9.70 -21.61
C THR A 12 42.58 10.47 -20.80
N ASN A 13 41.68 11.22 -21.45
CA ASN A 13 40.34 10.80 -21.90
C ASN A 13 39.40 10.41 -20.74
N ASP A 14 38.44 11.27 -20.37
CA ASP A 14 37.07 10.81 -20.24
C ASP A 14 36.03 11.93 -20.46
N HIS A 15 35.05 11.58 -21.27
CA HIS A 15 33.84 12.31 -21.61
C HIS A 15 32.85 12.16 -20.46
N SER A 16 32.19 13.26 -20.06
CA SER A 16 30.73 13.22 -19.89
C SER A 16 30.16 14.64 -19.78
N ARG A 17 29.34 14.95 -20.77
CA ARG A 17 28.65 16.22 -20.95
C ARG A 17 27.47 16.34 -20.00
N GLN A 18 27.26 17.57 -19.57
CA GLN A 18 26.01 18.15 -19.11
C GLN A 18 24.81 17.72 -19.98
N PHE A 19 23.69 17.41 -19.33
CA PHE A 19 22.37 17.90 -19.76
C PHE A 19 21.52 18.25 -18.53
N SER A 20 20.87 19.39 -18.67
CA SER A 20 20.08 20.15 -17.68
C SER A 20 18.59 19.79 -17.76
N CYS A 21 17.85 20.24 -16.72
CA CYS A 21 16.40 20.47 -16.59
C CYS A 21 15.51 19.21 -16.53
N ILE A 22 14.49 19.09 -15.67
CA ILE A 22 13.39 20.02 -15.36
C ILE A 22 12.87 19.78 -13.93
N THR A 23 12.57 20.87 -13.22
CA THR A 23 11.87 20.96 -11.94
C THR A 23 10.45 20.41 -11.98
N ARG A 24 10.04 19.69 -10.94
CA ARG A 24 8.69 19.79 -10.38
C ARG A 24 8.73 19.50 -8.89
N ASP A 25 8.73 20.60 -8.13
CA ASP A 25 8.36 20.64 -6.73
C ASP A 25 7.01 19.93 -6.53
N ASN A 26 7.03 18.80 -5.84
CA ASN A 26 5.87 18.29 -5.12
C ASN A 26 6.27 18.19 -3.65
N PRO A 27 5.91 19.16 -2.79
CA PRO A 27 6.39 19.20 -1.41
C PRO A 27 5.62 18.26 -0.46
N LEU A 28 4.83 17.30 -0.96
CA LEU A 28 4.09 16.36 -0.12
C LEU A 28 4.82 15.05 0.21
N PHE A 29 6.07 14.88 -0.22
CA PHE A 29 6.90 13.76 0.20
C PHE A 29 8.10 14.25 0.98
N ILE A 30 7.84 14.87 2.14
CA ILE A 30 8.85 14.89 3.19
C ILE A 30 9.01 13.43 3.60
N VAL A 31 10.10 12.84 3.12
CA VAL A 31 10.69 11.60 3.65
C VAL A 31 10.96 11.88 5.12
N THR A 32 9.97 11.66 5.98
CA THR A 32 10.20 11.55 7.41
C THR A 32 11.04 10.31 7.57
N SER A 33 12.33 10.53 7.85
CA SER A 33 13.29 9.52 8.27
C SER A 33 12.66 8.62 9.33
N TYR A 34 12.21 7.43 8.90
CA TYR A 34 11.74 6.42 9.82
C TYR A 34 12.94 5.91 10.62
N HIS A 35 12.89 6.19 11.91
CA HIS A 35 13.84 5.75 12.91
C HIS A 35 13.90 4.21 12.93
N PRO A 36 15.07 3.58 12.77
CA PRO A 36 15.17 2.13 12.66
C PRO A 36 15.06 1.49 14.04
N THR A 37 13.86 1.04 14.40
CA THR A 37 13.65 -0.05 15.37
C THR A 37 13.41 -1.39 14.66
N MET A 38 13.83 -1.49 13.39
CA MET A 38 13.58 -2.59 12.45
C MET A 38 14.51 -3.78 12.65
N ALA A 39 14.31 -4.57 13.70
CA ALA A 39 15.00 -5.86 13.80
C ALA A 39 14.26 -6.99 13.05
N ASN A 40 13.01 -6.80 12.60
CA ASN A 40 12.21 -7.89 12.00
C ASN A 40 11.15 -7.46 10.96
N LEU A 41 11.09 -6.17 10.59
CA LEU A 41 10.16 -5.69 9.56
C LEU A 41 10.82 -5.84 8.18
N LEU A 42 10.13 -6.47 7.23
CA LEU A 42 10.60 -6.53 5.85
C LEU A 42 10.60 -5.13 5.26
N THR A 43 11.71 -4.74 4.63
CA THR A 43 11.76 -3.51 3.83
C THR A 43 10.92 -3.67 2.56
N THR A 44 10.51 -2.56 1.94
CA THR A 44 9.72 -2.57 0.69
C THR A 44 10.39 -3.40 -0.41
N ASP A 45 11.72 -3.36 -0.51
CA ASP A 45 12.49 -4.17 -1.47
C ASP A 45 12.50 -5.66 -1.15
N GLN A 46 12.64 -6.02 0.13
CA GLN A 46 12.58 -7.42 0.56
C GLN A 46 11.17 -7.98 0.34
N LEU A 47 10.14 -7.20 0.67
CA LEU A 47 8.74 -7.58 0.43
C LEU A 47 8.48 -7.82 -1.06
N ARG A 48 9.00 -6.94 -1.93
CA ARG A 48 8.92 -7.12 -3.39
C ARG A 48 9.54 -8.44 -3.82
N GLN A 49 10.72 -8.79 -3.31
CA GLN A 49 11.37 -10.07 -3.63
C GLN A 49 10.54 -11.28 -3.16
N VAL A 50 10.01 -11.23 -1.94
CA VAL A 50 9.14 -12.28 -1.40
C VAL A 50 7.89 -12.46 -2.26
N LEU A 51 7.24 -11.36 -2.68
CA LEU A 51 6.07 -11.42 -3.57
C LEU A 51 6.41 -11.94 -4.97
N VAL A 52 7.63 -11.72 -5.47
CA VAL A 52 8.07 -12.35 -6.73
C VAL A 52 8.23 -13.86 -6.56
N LEU A 53 8.68 -14.34 -5.39
CA LEU A 53 8.75 -15.78 -5.10
C LEU A 53 7.36 -16.43 -5.07
N THR A 54 6.34 -15.76 -4.52
CA THR A 54 4.96 -16.29 -4.51
C THR A 54 4.34 -16.38 -5.91
N LEU A 55 4.89 -15.66 -6.89
CA LEU A 55 4.48 -15.71 -8.30
C LEU A 55 5.30 -16.68 -9.14
N SER A 56 6.29 -17.38 -8.56
CA SER A 56 7.13 -18.33 -9.29
C SER A 56 6.33 -19.55 -9.78
N PRO A 57 6.62 -20.13 -10.96
CA PRO A 57 6.00 -21.39 -11.37
C PRO A 57 6.45 -22.59 -10.52
N ASP A 58 7.60 -22.48 -9.85
CA ASP A 58 8.17 -23.51 -8.99
C ASP A 58 7.40 -23.62 -7.66
N ALA A 59 6.88 -24.81 -7.35
CA ALA A 59 6.07 -25.04 -6.15
C ALA A 59 6.85 -24.86 -4.83
N GLN A 60 8.14 -25.20 -4.79
CA GLN A 60 8.97 -25.02 -3.60
C GLN A 60 9.23 -23.54 -3.34
N ARG A 61 9.56 -22.77 -4.39
CA ARG A 61 9.78 -21.32 -4.25
C ARG A 61 8.52 -20.56 -3.85
N ARG A 62 7.36 -20.94 -4.39
CA ARG A 62 6.07 -20.35 -3.97
C ARG A 62 5.80 -20.58 -2.50
N LYS A 63 5.94 -21.83 -2.05
CA LYS A 63 5.71 -22.17 -0.65
C LYS A 63 6.66 -21.40 0.28
N GLN A 64 7.95 -21.31 -0.07
CA GLN A 64 8.91 -20.50 0.67
C GLN A 64 8.51 -19.03 0.76
N GLY A 65 8.04 -18.44 -0.36
CA GLY A 65 7.55 -17.07 -0.37
C GLY A 65 6.30 -16.87 0.49
N GLU A 66 5.36 -17.81 0.44
CA GLU A 66 4.12 -17.78 1.24
C GLU A 66 4.40 -17.92 2.74
N ASP A 67 5.30 -18.83 3.12
CA ASP A 67 5.71 -19.03 4.51
C ASP A 67 6.37 -17.77 5.07
N GLU A 68 7.26 -17.15 4.30
CA GLU A 68 7.92 -15.90 4.70
C GLU A 68 6.93 -14.73 4.79
N LEU A 69 5.99 -14.63 3.85
CA LEU A 69 4.95 -13.61 3.85
C LEU A 69 3.98 -13.77 5.03
N ASN A 70 3.67 -15.01 5.41
CA ASN A 70 2.89 -15.34 6.60
C ASN A 70 3.67 -14.99 7.88
N ARG A 71 4.97 -15.25 7.94
CA ARG A 71 5.82 -14.85 9.07
C ARG A 71 5.84 -13.33 9.23
N ALA A 72 6.03 -12.60 8.13
CA ALA A 72 6.04 -11.15 8.11
C ALA A 72 4.68 -10.54 8.47
N SER A 73 3.57 -11.21 8.14
CA SER A 73 2.21 -10.75 8.47
C SER A 73 1.97 -10.54 9.96
N ARG A 74 2.71 -11.25 10.82
CA ARG A 74 2.61 -11.14 12.29
C ARG A 74 3.36 -9.94 12.85
N VAL A 75 4.21 -9.29 12.04
CA VAL A 75 5.04 -8.17 12.47
C VAL A 75 4.23 -6.87 12.42
N THR A 76 4.19 -6.17 13.56
CA THR A 76 3.59 -4.84 13.66
C THR A 76 4.25 -3.88 12.65
N GLY A 77 3.45 -3.31 11.76
CA GLY A 77 3.91 -2.36 10.74
C GLY A 77 3.95 -2.94 9.32
N HIS A 78 3.86 -4.26 9.18
CA HIS A 78 3.86 -4.94 7.87
C HIS A 78 2.76 -4.41 6.94
N ALA A 79 1.56 -4.20 7.46
CA ALA A 79 0.44 -3.67 6.68
C ALA A 79 0.73 -2.29 6.05
N LEU A 80 1.49 -1.42 6.74
CA LEU A 80 1.87 -0.11 6.22
C LEU A 80 2.91 -0.22 5.11
N VAL A 81 3.88 -1.13 5.24
CA VAL A 81 4.88 -1.40 4.18
C VAL A 81 4.21 -1.96 2.93
N VAL A 82 3.21 -2.83 3.09
CA VAL A 82 2.43 -3.34 1.96
C VAL A 82 1.68 -2.21 1.25
N LEU A 83 1.11 -1.26 1.99
CA LEU A 83 0.47 -0.07 1.39
C LEU A 83 1.47 0.82 0.64
N GLU A 84 2.66 1.01 1.18
CA GLU A 84 3.73 1.76 0.50
C GLU A 84 4.14 1.09 -0.82
N LEU A 85 4.24 -0.25 -0.84
CA LEU A 85 4.52 -1.00 -2.06
C LEU A 85 3.39 -0.83 -3.10
N LEU A 86 2.13 -0.79 -2.66
CA LEU A 86 0.99 -0.55 -3.55
C LEU A 86 1.01 0.84 -4.17
N ALA A 87 1.47 1.84 -3.41
CA ALA A 87 1.63 3.22 -3.85
C ALA A 87 2.78 3.40 -4.87
N SER A 88 3.77 2.49 -4.85
CA SER A 88 4.94 2.60 -5.72
C SER A 88 4.62 2.19 -7.16
N ASP A 89 4.65 3.16 -8.07
CA ASP A 89 4.50 2.93 -9.51
C ASP A 89 5.76 2.34 -10.17
N ALA A 90 6.87 2.27 -9.45
CA ALA A 90 8.11 1.63 -9.94
C ALA A 90 8.05 0.09 -9.91
N VAL A 91 7.05 -0.49 -9.26
CA VAL A 91 6.88 -1.94 -9.10
C VAL A 91 5.93 -2.49 -10.16
N ASP A 92 6.26 -3.66 -10.70
CA ASP A 92 5.43 -4.37 -11.68
C ASP A 92 3.99 -4.58 -11.19
N LEU A 93 3.04 -4.43 -12.12
CA LEU A 93 1.62 -4.55 -11.82
C LEU A 93 1.24 -5.90 -11.20
N SER A 94 1.87 -7.00 -11.63
CA SER A 94 1.64 -8.34 -11.10
C SER A 94 2.01 -8.46 -9.61
N VAL A 95 3.15 -7.86 -9.22
CA VAL A 95 3.60 -7.83 -7.84
C VAL A 95 2.69 -6.94 -6.99
N ARG A 96 2.28 -5.78 -7.51
CA ARG A 96 1.31 -4.90 -6.84
C ARG A 96 -0.05 -5.57 -6.66
N GLN A 97 -0.52 -6.34 -7.64
CA GLN A 97 -1.76 -7.12 -7.51
C GLN A 97 -1.64 -8.20 -6.43
N SER A 98 -0.52 -8.93 -6.40
CA SER A 98 -0.23 -9.92 -5.35
C SER A 98 -0.21 -9.28 -3.96
N ALA A 99 0.44 -8.11 -3.84
CA ALA A 99 0.44 -7.31 -2.62
C ALA A 99 -0.96 -6.86 -2.20
N ALA A 100 -1.84 -6.49 -3.15
CA ALA A 100 -3.20 -6.05 -2.85
C ALA A 100 -4.06 -7.20 -2.33
N VAL A 101 -3.90 -8.40 -2.89
CA VAL A 101 -4.55 -9.62 -2.41
C VAL A 101 -4.05 -9.96 -1.00
N HIS A 102 -2.73 -9.89 -0.77
CA HIS A 102 -2.16 -10.10 0.56
C HIS A 102 -2.70 -9.08 1.57
N PHE A 103 -2.71 -7.81 1.20
CA PHE A 103 -3.24 -6.73 2.03
C PHE A 103 -4.70 -6.97 2.44
N LYS A 104 -5.56 -7.38 1.51
CA LYS A 104 -6.95 -7.76 1.83
C LYS A 104 -7.02 -8.89 2.85
N ASN A 105 -6.18 -9.91 2.70
CA ASN A 105 -6.13 -11.02 3.64
C ASN A 105 -5.62 -10.57 5.03
N LEU A 106 -4.65 -9.66 5.08
CA LEU A 106 -4.18 -9.04 6.32
C LEU A 106 -5.30 -8.27 7.02
N VAL A 107 -6.04 -7.44 6.29
CA VAL A 107 -7.18 -6.69 6.82
C VAL A 107 -8.24 -7.65 7.33
N LYS A 108 -8.63 -8.67 6.54
CA LYS A 108 -9.63 -9.65 6.96
C LYS A 108 -9.28 -10.34 8.28
N LYS A 109 -8.00 -10.70 8.48
CA LYS A 109 -7.50 -11.37 9.68
C LYS A 109 -7.30 -10.41 10.87
N GLY A 110 -6.85 -9.18 10.61
CA GLY A 110 -6.51 -8.21 11.67
C GLY A 110 -7.67 -7.31 12.12
N TRP A 111 -8.77 -7.25 11.35
CA TRP A 111 -9.94 -6.41 11.66
C TRP A 111 -11.08 -7.19 12.34
N ASN A 112 -11.29 -8.46 11.98
CA ASN A 112 -12.25 -9.33 12.66
C ASN A 112 -11.58 -9.97 13.88
N SER A 113 -11.76 -9.35 15.04
CA SER A 113 -11.23 -9.82 16.33
C SER A 113 -11.94 -11.07 16.89
N ASP A 114 -13.00 -11.55 16.20
CA ASP A 114 -13.85 -12.66 16.64
C ASP A 114 -13.29 -14.05 16.33
N SER A 115 -12.14 -14.16 15.68
CA SER A 115 -11.47 -15.45 15.53
C SER A 115 -10.55 -15.70 16.73
N ASP A 116 -10.92 -16.67 17.58
CA ASP A 116 -10.10 -17.32 18.63
C ASP A 116 -8.79 -17.98 18.09
N ALA A 117 -8.28 -17.53 16.95
CA ALA A 117 -7.09 -18.07 16.33
C ALA A 117 -5.86 -17.36 16.90
N GLU A 118 -4.86 -18.14 17.34
CA GLU A 118 -3.48 -17.72 17.69
C GLU A 118 -2.72 -16.97 16.56
N ASP A 119 -3.40 -16.65 15.45
CA ASP A 119 -2.95 -15.94 14.26
C ASP A 119 -3.39 -14.45 14.26
N LEU A 120 -3.62 -13.87 15.44
CA LEU A 120 -3.97 -12.45 15.57
C LEU A 120 -2.84 -11.58 15.01
N ILE A 121 -3.11 -10.95 13.87
CA ILE A 121 -2.28 -9.86 13.37
C ILE A 121 -2.49 -8.69 14.32
N ALA A 122 -1.46 -8.34 15.09
CA ALA A 122 -1.50 -7.24 16.03
C ALA A 122 -1.45 -5.88 15.28
N LEU A 123 -2.61 -5.43 14.80
CA LEU A 123 -2.81 -4.08 14.28
C LEU A 123 -3.11 -3.14 15.44
N THR A 124 -2.23 -2.17 15.69
CA THR A 124 -2.48 -1.13 16.70
C THR A 124 -3.53 -0.13 16.18
N GLN A 125 -4.24 0.55 17.09
CA GLN A 125 -5.24 1.55 16.70
C GLN A 125 -4.64 2.68 15.83
N GLU A 126 -3.39 3.07 16.09
CA GLU A 126 -2.68 4.05 15.26
C GLU A 126 -2.47 3.55 13.82
N GLN A 127 -2.11 2.27 13.66
CA GLN A 127 -1.96 1.66 12.34
C GLN A 127 -3.29 1.57 11.62
N ARG A 128 -4.35 1.20 12.32
CA ARG A 128 -5.70 1.16 11.74
C ARG A 128 -6.08 2.53 11.17
N GLN A 129 -5.85 3.60 11.93
CA GLN A 129 -6.13 4.96 11.44
C GLN A 129 -5.29 5.34 10.22
N LYS A 130 -3.98 5.07 10.25
CA LYS A 130 -3.09 5.33 9.09
C LYS A 130 -3.51 4.55 7.85
N ILE A 131 -3.89 3.28 8.02
CA ILE A 131 -4.38 2.42 6.93
C ILE A 131 -5.65 3.02 6.31
N ARG A 132 -6.62 3.46 7.13
CA ARG A 132 -7.87 4.07 6.66
C ARG A 132 -7.59 5.30 5.78
N THR A 133 -6.79 6.24 6.29
CA THR A 133 -6.45 7.47 5.54
C THR A 133 -5.70 7.14 4.26
N HIS A 134 -4.58 6.41 4.34
CA HIS A 134 -3.75 6.13 3.16
C HIS A 134 -4.49 5.32 2.10
N LEU A 135 -5.32 4.34 2.52
CA LEU A 135 -6.02 3.50 1.56
C LEU A 135 -7.00 4.32 0.72
N VAL A 136 -7.80 5.22 1.33
CA VAL A 136 -8.75 6.09 0.60
C VAL A 136 -8.02 6.98 -0.41
N GLU A 137 -6.85 7.51 -0.05
CA GLU A 137 -6.04 8.32 -0.97
C GLU A 137 -5.52 7.49 -2.15
N LEU A 138 -5.04 6.28 -1.88
CA LEU A 138 -4.51 5.39 -2.89
C LEU A 138 -5.59 4.90 -3.86
N MET A 139 -6.82 4.63 -3.39
CA MET A 139 -7.93 4.20 -4.25
C MET A 139 -8.13 5.13 -5.46
N CYS A 140 -7.93 6.44 -5.26
CA CYS A 140 -8.19 7.45 -6.29
C CYS A 140 -7.16 7.43 -7.42
N VAL A 141 -5.94 6.91 -7.18
CA VAL A 141 -4.82 6.93 -8.13
C VAL A 141 -4.48 5.55 -8.69
N LEU A 142 -4.92 4.48 -8.01
CA LEU A 142 -4.57 3.11 -8.37
C LEU A 142 -5.23 2.63 -9.68
N PRO A 143 -4.59 1.71 -10.42
CA PRO A 143 -5.20 1.03 -11.56
C PRO A 143 -6.45 0.19 -11.17
N PRO A 144 -7.41 -0.01 -12.09
CA PRO A 144 -8.67 -0.72 -11.82
C PRO A 144 -8.51 -2.12 -11.22
N ALA A 145 -7.47 -2.86 -11.64
CA ALA A 145 -7.22 -4.21 -11.15
C ALA A 145 -6.85 -4.25 -9.66
N ILE A 146 -6.14 -3.23 -9.17
CA ILE A 146 -5.76 -3.09 -7.76
C ILE A 146 -6.93 -2.50 -6.97
N GLN A 147 -7.63 -1.50 -7.53
CA GLN A 147 -8.80 -0.88 -6.92
C GLN A 147 -9.86 -1.90 -6.48
N LYS A 148 -10.07 -2.98 -7.25
CA LYS A 148 -11.02 -4.04 -6.87
C LYS A 148 -10.63 -4.77 -5.56
N GLN A 149 -9.35 -5.01 -5.32
CA GLN A 149 -8.92 -5.65 -4.07
C GLN A 149 -8.95 -4.65 -2.90
N CYS A 150 -8.53 -3.41 -3.15
CA CYS A 150 -8.54 -2.36 -2.13
C CYS A 150 -9.97 -1.97 -1.71
N SER A 151 -10.93 -1.89 -2.64
CA SER A 151 -12.35 -1.64 -2.32
C SER A 151 -12.94 -2.74 -1.45
N ALA A 152 -12.63 -4.00 -1.73
CA ALA A 152 -13.03 -5.12 -0.88
C ALA A 152 -12.42 -5.00 0.54
N SER A 153 -11.18 -4.54 0.67
CA SER A 153 -10.58 -4.25 1.98
C SER A 153 -11.29 -3.11 2.70
N ILE A 154 -11.67 -2.04 2.00
CA ILE A 154 -12.44 -0.93 2.59
C ILE A 154 -13.79 -1.43 3.07
N ALA A 155 -14.52 -2.20 2.24
CA ALA A 155 -15.80 -2.79 2.61
C ALA A 155 -15.71 -3.60 3.92
N LEU A 156 -14.68 -4.43 4.06
CA LEU A 156 -14.45 -5.21 5.28
C LEU A 156 -14.21 -4.33 6.50
N MET A 157 -13.36 -3.30 6.38
CA MET A 157 -13.10 -2.38 7.49
C MET A 157 -14.33 -1.53 7.84
N ALA A 158 -15.06 -1.07 6.81
CA ALA A 158 -16.24 -0.24 6.97
C ALA A 158 -17.39 -1.01 7.63
N ALA A 159 -17.53 -2.31 7.37
CA ALA A 159 -18.53 -3.14 8.04
C ALA A 159 -18.37 -3.17 9.58
N SER A 160 -17.15 -3.03 10.10
CA SER A 160 -16.88 -3.03 11.54
C SER A 160 -16.76 -1.61 12.13
N ASP A 161 -16.22 -0.66 11.38
CA ASP A 161 -15.85 0.66 11.91
C ASP A 161 -16.84 1.78 11.56
N TYR A 162 -17.66 1.60 10.52
CA TYR A 162 -18.63 2.60 10.10
C TYR A 162 -19.99 2.31 10.75
N PRO A 163 -20.68 3.32 11.32
CA PRO A 163 -20.35 4.75 11.30
C PRO A 163 -19.49 5.25 12.48
N ASP A 164 -19.36 4.50 13.58
CA ASP A 164 -18.87 5.07 14.85
C ASP A 164 -17.40 5.54 14.82
N GLN A 165 -16.50 4.73 14.24
CA GLN A 165 -15.04 4.93 14.25
C GLN A 165 -14.49 5.52 12.95
N TRP A 166 -15.28 5.54 11.87
CA TRP A 166 -14.83 6.00 10.54
C TRP A 166 -15.80 6.97 9.85
N GLN A 167 -16.16 8.05 10.55
CA GLN A 167 -17.09 9.07 10.06
C GLN A 167 -16.55 9.88 8.86
N SER A 168 -15.23 9.96 8.68
CA SER A 168 -14.61 10.76 7.60
C SER A 168 -14.68 10.09 6.22
N LEU A 169 -15.04 8.81 6.12
CA LEU A 169 -15.00 8.06 4.86
C LEU A 169 -15.77 8.73 3.72
N LEU A 170 -17.04 9.08 3.95
CA LEU A 170 -17.88 9.72 2.93
C LEU A 170 -17.44 11.17 2.63
N PRO A 171 -17.19 12.04 3.65
CA PRO A 171 -16.63 13.37 3.41
C PRO A 171 -15.35 13.36 2.57
N ASP A 172 -14.41 12.46 2.88
CA ASP A 172 -13.13 12.35 2.18
C ASP A 172 -13.33 11.96 0.70
N LEU A 173 -14.23 11.00 0.42
CA LEU A 173 -14.57 10.60 -0.95
C LEU A 173 -15.24 11.73 -1.73
N VAL A 174 -16.21 12.43 -1.13
CA VAL A 174 -16.90 13.56 -1.77
C VAL A 174 -15.93 14.69 -2.08
N GLN A 175 -15.00 15.00 -1.17
CA GLN A 175 -13.97 16.00 -1.40
C GLN A 175 -13.06 15.62 -2.58
N ARG A 176 -12.69 14.34 -2.72
CA ARG A 176 -11.87 13.85 -3.84
C ARG A 176 -12.63 13.87 -5.17
N MET A 177 -13.94 13.63 -5.15
CA MET A 177 -14.80 13.77 -6.34
C MET A 177 -14.92 15.21 -6.83
N ALA A 178 -14.74 16.21 -5.95
CA ALA A 178 -14.74 17.62 -6.32
C ALA A 178 -13.43 18.09 -6.99
N SER A 179 -12.46 17.19 -7.20
CA SER A 179 -11.21 17.51 -7.89
C SER A 179 -11.38 17.68 -9.41
N ASN A 180 -10.50 18.46 -10.03
CA ASN A 180 -10.52 18.70 -11.49
C ASN A 180 -9.86 17.59 -12.33
N ASP A 181 -9.32 16.53 -11.70
CA ASP A 181 -8.66 15.44 -12.41
C ASP A 181 -9.65 14.30 -12.69
N PHE A 182 -9.99 14.13 -13.96
CA PHE A 182 -10.93 13.11 -14.41
C PHE A 182 -10.52 11.68 -14.01
N LYS A 183 -9.22 11.38 -13.92
CA LYS A 183 -8.74 10.07 -13.49
C LYS A 183 -9.04 9.83 -12.01
N VAL A 184 -8.79 10.83 -11.19
CA VAL A 184 -9.07 10.81 -9.74
C VAL A 184 -10.57 10.70 -9.49
N VAL A 185 -11.38 11.48 -10.21
CA VAL A 185 -12.85 11.45 -10.09
C VAL A 185 -13.40 10.08 -10.49
N ASN A 186 -12.94 9.51 -11.61
CA ASN A 186 -13.41 8.20 -12.07
C ASN A 186 -12.98 7.06 -11.11
N GLY A 187 -11.76 7.13 -10.58
CA GLY A 187 -11.27 6.20 -9.55
C GLY A 187 -12.07 6.31 -8.25
N CYS A 188 -12.36 7.54 -7.81
CA CYS A 188 -13.17 7.79 -6.62
C CYS A 188 -14.62 7.31 -6.81
N LEU A 189 -15.24 7.57 -7.96
CA LEU A 189 -16.59 7.11 -8.25
C LEU A 189 -16.69 5.57 -8.26
N SER A 190 -15.71 4.90 -8.88
CA SER A 190 -15.63 3.43 -8.89
C SER A 190 -15.47 2.86 -7.47
N THR A 191 -14.72 3.57 -6.64
CA THR A 191 -14.53 3.24 -5.22
C THR A 191 -15.83 3.40 -4.44
N ALA A 192 -16.51 4.54 -4.60
CA ALA A 192 -17.78 4.81 -3.95
C ALA A 192 -18.84 3.78 -4.36
N ASP A 193 -18.97 3.46 -5.65
CA ASP A 193 -19.87 2.41 -6.14
C ASP A 193 -19.58 1.05 -5.49
N SER A 194 -18.30 0.66 -5.41
CA SER A 194 -17.90 -0.60 -4.77
C SER A 194 -18.24 -0.65 -3.28
N ILE A 195 -18.01 0.46 -2.56
CA ILE A 195 -18.36 0.60 -1.14
C ILE A 195 -19.89 0.52 -0.97
N PHE A 196 -20.66 1.28 -1.75
CA PHE A 196 -22.12 1.27 -1.67
C PHE A 196 -22.73 -0.09 -2.03
N ARG A 197 -22.13 -0.82 -2.98
CA ARG A 197 -22.52 -2.22 -3.25
C ARG A 197 -22.29 -3.11 -2.04
N SER A 198 -21.12 -3.01 -1.42
CA SER A 198 -20.85 -3.82 -0.22
C SER A 198 -21.82 -3.54 0.93
N PHE A 199 -22.22 -2.29 1.14
CA PHE A 199 -23.24 -1.95 2.15
C PHE A 199 -24.66 -2.40 1.78
N ARG A 200 -24.96 -2.53 0.47
CA ARG A 200 -26.24 -3.09 0.01
C ARG A 200 -26.28 -4.61 0.23
N ASP A 201 -25.17 -5.28 0.00
CA ASP A 201 -25.05 -6.74 0.09
C ASP A 201 -24.93 -7.22 1.55
N VAL A 202 -24.56 -6.33 2.48
CA VAL A 202 -24.81 -6.53 3.91
C VAL A 202 -26.32 -6.41 4.12
N GLU A 203 -27.03 -7.52 3.91
CA GLU A 203 -28.41 -7.67 4.34
C GLU A 203 -28.52 -7.24 5.81
N TRP A 204 -29.57 -6.50 6.12
CA TRP A 204 -29.95 -6.11 7.48
C TRP A 204 -30.29 -7.37 8.28
N ASN A 205 -29.30 -8.18 8.66
CA ASN A 205 -29.52 -9.32 9.53
C ASN A 205 -29.54 -8.83 10.98
N ASP A 206 -30.75 -8.59 11.49
CA ASP A 206 -31.24 -9.06 12.79
C ASP A 206 -30.50 -8.65 14.08
N ALA A 207 -29.68 -7.59 14.07
CA ALA A 207 -29.22 -6.97 15.33
C ALA A 207 -30.16 -5.86 15.85
N LEU A 208 -31.11 -5.41 15.05
CA LEU A 208 -32.06 -4.33 15.39
C LEU A 208 -33.41 -4.85 15.95
N ASP A 209 -33.82 -6.07 15.63
CA ASP A 209 -35.08 -6.65 16.15
C ASP A 209 -34.94 -7.23 17.56
N ALA A 210 -33.71 -7.52 18.02
CA ALA A 210 -33.46 -8.03 19.37
C ALA A 210 -33.39 -6.94 20.47
N LYS A 211 -33.43 -5.65 20.11
CA LYS A 211 -33.42 -4.53 21.07
C LYS A 211 -34.79 -3.86 21.26
N LEU A 212 -35.85 -4.44 20.70
CA LEU A 212 -37.22 -3.93 20.79
C LEU A 212 -38.24 -4.95 21.34
N GLN A 213 -37.78 -5.95 22.11
CA GLN A 213 -38.62 -6.74 23.02
C GLN A 213 -38.12 -6.57 24.46
#